data_AF-A0AA43D5D2-F1
#
_entry.id   AF-A0AA43D5D2-F1
#
_cell.length_a   1.000
_cell.length_b   1.000
_cell.length_c   1.000
_cell.angle_alpha   90.00
_cell.angle_beta   90.00
_cell.angle_gamma   90.00
#
_symmetry.space_group_name_H-M   'P 1'
#
loop_
_entity.id
_entity.type
_entity.pdbx_description
1 polymer ?
#
loop_
_entity_poly.entity_id
_entity_poly.type
_entity_poly.pdbx_seq_one_letter_code
_entity_poly.pdbx_strand_id
1 'polypeptide(L)'
;MKVNSTIYKGIEYIQVRELPPDQQELLLKTINRDLLIKIMIDGKLVGNCLQFKDYEIWFDSVYQDKRNPSKSSSASREKTEAPIVKVGALKKK
;
A
#
# COMPACT_ATOMS: atom_id res chain seq x y z
N MET A 1 12.14 6.82 9.18
CA MET A 1 11.42 6.45 10.42
C MET A 1 9.96 6.19 10.05
N LYS A 2 9.27 5.28 10.73
CA LYS A 2 7.83 5.04 10.55
C LYS A 2 7.08 6.00 11.48
N VAL A 3 6.02 6.64 11.00
CA VAL A 3 5.21 7.54 11.84
C VAL A 3 4.21 6.75 12.68
N ASN A 4 3.82 7.35 13.82
CA ASN A 4 2.79 6.79 14.69
C ASN A 4 1.40 7.05 14.11
N SER A 5 0.50 6.07 14.25
CA SER A 5 -0.92 6.26 13.98
C SER A 5 -1.59 7.06 15.09
N THR A 6 -2.60 7.82 14.71
CA THR A 6 -3.52 8.50 15.61
C THR A 6 -4.86 7.78 15.57
N ILE A 7 -5.42 7.49 16.74
CA ILE A 7 -6.72 6.84 16.87
C ILE A 7 -7.75 7.89 17.26
N TYR A 8 -8.73 8.13 16.39
CA TYR A 8 -9.85 9.02 16.70
C TYR A 8 -11.17 8.27 16.52
N LYS A 9 -11.94 8.13 17.60
CA LYS A 9 -13.26 7.46 17.61
C LYS A 9 -13.22 6.04 17.00
N GLY A 10 -12.11 5.31 17.18
CA GLY A 10 -11.91 3.97 16.64
C GLY A 10 -11.37 3.93 15.20
N ILE A 11 -11.09 5.08 14.59
CA ILE A 11 -10.47 5.18 13.27
C ILE A 11 -8.97 5.42 13.47
N GLU A 12 -8.17 4.49 12.99
CA GLU A 12 -6.71 4.62 12.91
C GLU A 12 -6.32 5.35 11.63
N TYR A 13 -5.71 6.52 11.78
CA TYR A 13 -5.27 7.34 10.65
C TYR A 13 -3.92 7.99 10.95
N ILE A 14 -3.26 8.42 9.89
CA ILE A 14 -2.09 9.30 9.94
C ILE A 14 -2.43 10.59 9.22
N GLN A 15 -1.90 11.71 9.69
CA GLN A 15 -1.92 12.95 8.93
C GLN A 15 -0.71 13.00 8.02
N VAL A 16 -0.96 13.23 6.74
CA VAL A 16 0.12 13.44 5.76
C VAL A 16 1.02 14.59 6.20
N ARG A 17 0.46 15.63 6.84
CA ARG A 17 1.21 16.78 7.39
C ARG A 17 2.19 16.42 8.51
N GLU A 18 1.97 15.33 9.23
CA GLU A 18 2.86 14.85 10.30
C GLU A 18 4.00 13.96 9.76
N LEU A 19 3.94 13.59 8.47
CA LEU A 19 5.03 12.90 7.80
C LEU A 19 6.21 13.84 7.54
N PRO A 20 7.46 13.32 7.57
CA PRO A 20 8.61 14.06 7.08
C PRO A 20 8.44 14.43 5.60
N PRO A 21 9.00 15.57 5.15
CA PRO A 21 8.77 16.12 3.81
C PRO A 21 9.05 15.12 2.68
N ASP A 22 10.13 14.32 2.80
CA ASP A 22 10.46 13.27 1.83
C ASP A 22 9.37 12.22 1.66
N GLN A 23 8.77 11.76 2.78
CA GLN A 23 7.66 10.79 2.72
C GLN A 23 6.38 11.46 2.24
N GLN A 24 6.16 12.71 2.64
CA GLN A 24 4.97 13.48 2.31
C GLN A 24 4.84 13.65 0.79
N GLU A 25 5.90 14.10 0.11
CA GLU A 25 5.92 14.23 -1.33
C GLU A 25 5.78 12.88 -2.04
N LEU A 26 6.48 11.86 -1.57
CA LEU A 26 6.42 10.54 -2.19
C LEU A 26 5.02 9.94 -2.07
N LEU A 27 4.44 10.01 -0.88
CA LEU A 27 3.10 9.51 -0.58
C LEU A 27 2.07 10.25 -1.42
N LEU A 28 2.08 11.58 -1.45
CA LEU A 28 1.14 12.37 -2.27
C LEU A 28 1.27 12.11 -3.78
N LYS A 29 2.44 11.68 -4.26
CA LYS A 29 2.68 11.32 -5.68
C LYS A 29 2.22 9.91 -6.03
N THR A 30 2.16 9.00 -5.06
CA THR A 30 1.92 7.56 -5.32
C THR A 30 0.60 7.05 -4.75
N ILE A 31 0.10 7.64 -3.66
CA ILE A 31 -1.22 7.33 -3.09
C ILE A 31 -2.32 7.94 -3.96
N ASN A 32 -3.43 7.23 -4.09
CA ASN A 32 -4.62 7.79 -4.71
C ASN A 32 -5.27 8.81 -3.77
N ARG A 33 -5.64 9.98 -4.32
CA ARG A 33 -6.31 11.04 -3.55
C ARG A 33 -7.68 10.60 -3.00
N ASP A 34 -8.28 9.58 -3.61
CA ASP A 34 -9.53 8.97 -3.14
C ASP A 34 -9.39 8.25 -1.79
N LEU A 35 -8.17 7.78 -1.45
CA LEU A 35 -7.88 7.15 -0.16
C LEU A 35 -7.71 8.19 0.97
N LEU A 36 -7.55 9.47 0.62
CA LEU A 36 -7.42 10.55 1.60
C LEU A 36 -8.80 10.91 2.13
N ILE A 37 -9.00 10.63 3.41
CA ILE A 37 -10.22 10.97 4.13
C ILE A 37 -10.09 12.32 4.83
N LYS A 38 -11.24 12.93 5.08
CA LYS A 38 -11.40 14.13 5.90
C LYS A 38 -12.08 13.74 7.19
N ILE A 39 -11.45 13.99 8.33
CA ILE A 39 -11.97 13.66 9.65
C ILE A 39 -12.25 14.96 10.39
N MET A 40 -13.43 15.08 10.99
CA MET A 40 -13.78 16.22 11.82
C MET A 40 -13.38 15.93 13.26
N ILE A 41 -12.27 16.53 13.70
CA ILE A 41 -11.66 16.32 15.01
C ILE A 41 -11.86 17.58 15.83
N ASP A 42 -12.61 17.49 16.93
CA ASP A 42 -12.82 18.61 17.85
C ASP A 42 -13.41 19.87 17.15
N GLY A 43 -14.33 19.64 16.19
CA GLY A 43 -14.91 20.72 15.38
C GLY A 43 -14.00 21.28 14.29
N LYS A 44 -12.77 20.77 14.15
CA LYS A 44 -11.85 21.12 13.06
C LYS A 44 -11.89 20.05 11.97
N LEU A 45 -12.13 20.47 10.74
CA LEU A 45 -12.08 19.59 9.58
C LEU A 45 -10.62 19.36 9.20
N VAL A 46 -10.08 18.20 9.58
CA VAL A 46 -8.72 17.78 9.27
C VAL A 46 -8.75 16.94 8.00
N GLY A 47 -8.25 17.50 6.91
CA GLY A 47 -8.11 16.81 5.63
C GLY A 47 -6.70 16.27 5.39
N ASN A 48 -6.54 15.46 4.35
CA ASN A 48 -5.28 14.74 4.07
C ASN A 48 -4.94 13.74 5.18
N CYS A 49 -5.97 13.10 5.74
CA CYS A 49 -5.81 11.95 6.61
C CYS A 49 -5.80 10.69 5.76
N LEU A 50 -4.88 9.77 6.03
CA LEU A 50 -4.83 8.47 5.40
C LEU A 50 -5.04 7.42 6.49
N GLN A 51 -5.81 6.38 6.22
CA GLN A 51 -5.93 5.28 7.19
C GLN A 51 -4.58 4.61 7.40
N PHE A 52 -4.30 4.19 8.63
CA PHE A 52 -3.02 3.58 8.95
C PHE A 52 -2.77 2.31 8.15
N LYS A 53 -3.81 1.49 7.91
CA LYS A 53 -3.72 0.28 7.09
C LYS A 53 -3.23 0.57 5.67
N ASP A 54 -3.80 1.57 5.00
CA ASP A 54 -3.37 1.98 3.66
C ASP A 54 -1.94 2.53 3.68
N TYR A 55 -1.58 3.30 4.72
CA TYR A 55 -0.21 3.77 4.91
C TYR A 55 0.78 2.62 5.06
N GLU A 56 0.44 1.57 5.84
CA GLU A 56 1.33 0.41 6.01
C GLU A 56 1.57 -0.31 4.69
N ILE A 57 0.50 -0.55 3.92
CA ILE A 57 0.59 -1.19 2.59
C ILE A 57 1.48 -0.35 1.67
N TRP A 58 1.25 0.97 1.64
CA TRP A 58 2.06 1.89 0.86
C TRP A 58 3.52 1.92 1.32
N PHE A 59 3.77 1.93 2.62
CA PHE A 59 5.11 1.98 3.18
C PHE A 59 5.92 0.73 2.81
N ASP A 60 5.30 -0.45 2.89
CA ASP A 60 5.92 -1.72 2.51
C ASP A 60 6.16 -1.79 0.99
N SER A 61 5.13 -1.49 0.19
CA SER A 61 5.19 -1.66 -1.28
C SER A 61 5.97 -0.57 -2.01
N VAL A 62 5.94 0.68 -1.54
CA VAL A 62 6.54 1.83 -2.24
C VAL A 62 7.81 2.31 -1.55
N TYR A 63 7.74 2.51 -0.22
CA TYR A 63 8.86 3.10 0.51
C TYR A 63 9.98 2.08 0.76
N GLN A 64 9.64 0.82 1.03
CA GLN A 64 10.62 -0.25 1.23
C GLN A 64 11.26 -0.71 -0.09
N ASP A 65 10.49 -0.79 -1.18
CA ASP A 65 10.99 -1.15 -2.51
C ASP A 65 12.05 -0.17 -3.03
N LYS A 66 11.86 1.15 -2.81
CA LYS A 66 12.89 2.17 -3.11
C LYS A 66 14.21 1.96 -2.37
N ARG A 67 14.18 1.32 -1.21
CA ARG A 67 15.38 1.12 -0.37
C ARG A 67 16.11 -0.17 -0.68
N ASN A 68 15.44 -1.11 -1.33
CA ASN A 68 16.02 -2.37 -1.76
C ASN A 68 15.33 -2.85 -3.05
N PRO A 69 15.82 -2.46 -4.24
CA PRO A 69 15.24 -2.85 -5.53
C PRO A 69 15.38 -4.36 -5.84
N SER A 70 15.67 -5.20 -4.84
CA SER A 70 16.09 -6.59 -5.00
C SER A 70 15.00 -7.62 -4.65
N LYS A 71 13.78 -7.21 -4.26
CA LYS A 71 12.68 -8.14 -3.91
C LYS A 71 11.30 -7.67 -4.37
N SER A 72 11.13 -7.48 -5.67
CA SER A 72 9.80 -7.61 -6.28
C SER A 72 9.48 -9.11 -6.42
N SER A 73 8.75 -9.67 -5.45
CA SER A 73 8.14 -11.00 -5.58
C SER A 73 6.87 -11.07 -4.72
N SER A 74 5.73 -10.82 -5.37
CA SER A 74 4.41 -11.46 -5.15
C SER A 74 3.72 -11.27 -3.78
N ALA A 75 2.42 -11.04 -3.65
CA ALA A 75 1.24 -11.64 -4.29
C ALA A 75 0.00 -10.73 -3.98
N SER A 76 -1.21 -10.85 -4.52
CA SER A 76 -1.94 -11.98 -5.06
C SER A 76 -3.19 -11.46 -5.77
N ARG A 77 -3.49 -11.93 -6.99
CA ARG A 77 -4.87 -12.17 -7.38
C ARG A 77 -4.92 -13.46 -8.19
N GLU A 78 -5.35 -14.49 -7.46
CA GLU A 78 -5.68 -15.83 -7.89
C GLU A 78 -6.52 -15.84 -9.17
N LYS A 79 -6.07 -16.61 -10.16
CA LYS A 79 -6.99 -17.26 -11.09
C LYS A 79 -6.50 -18.69 -11.34
N THR A 80 -7.33 -19.61 -10.88
CA THR A 80 -7.22 -21.04 -10.97
C THR A 80 -7.26 -21.46 -12.44
N GLU A 81 -6.20 -22.08 -12.95
CA GLU A 81 -6.22 -22.82 -14.22
C GLU A 81 -5.82 -24.28 -13.96
N ALA A 82 -6.69 -25.18 -14.40
CA ALA A 82 -6.77 -26.59 -14.07
C ALA A 82 -5.59 -27.43 -14.61
N PRO A 83 -5.28 -28.61 -14.02
CA PRO A 83 -4.25 -29.49 -14.54
C PRO A 83 -4.76 -30.25 -15.76
N ILE A 84 -4.23 -29.94 -16.95
CA ILE A 84 -4.40 -30.80 -18.14
C ILE A 84 -3.21 -31.76 -18.21
N VAL A 85 -3.56 -33.03 -18.09
CA VAL A 85 -2.77 -34.26 -18.16
C VAL A 85 -1.80 -34.37 -19.36
N LYS A 86 -0.64 -34.99 -19.10
CA LYS A 86 0.36 -35.48 -20.07
C LYS A 86 -0.22 -36.60 -20.95
N VAL A 87 0.11 -36.63 -22.24
CA VAL A 87 0.49 -37.88 -22.97
C VAL A 87 1.31 -37.53 -24.23
N GLY A 88 2.37 -38.31 -24.48
CA GLY A 88 3.48 -37.97 -25.38
C GLY A 88 3.29 -38.26 -26.87
N ALA A 89 4.32 -37.90 -27.64
CA ALA A 89 4.56 -38.45 -28.98
C ALA A 89 6.06 -38.43 -29.30
N LEU A 90 6.64 -39.63 -29.23
CA LEU A 90 7.98 -40.01 -29.66
C LEU A 90 7.95 -40.28 -31.18
N LYS A 91 8.67 -39.50 -32.00
CA LYS A 91 9.42 -40.00 -33.19
C LYS A 91 10.10 -38.85 -33.94
N LYS A 92 11.38 -39.00 -34.26
CA LYS A 92 11.83 -39.24 -35.64
C LYS A 92 13.35 -39.45 -35.67
N LYS A 93 13.74 -40.57 -36.27
CA LYS A 93 15.07 -40.88 -36.78
C LYS A 93 14.86 -41.21 -38.25
#